data_AF-W1XNW7-F1
#
_entry.id   AF-W1XNW7-F1
#
_cell.length_a   1.000
_cell.length_b   1.000
_cell.length_c   1.000
_cell.angle_alpha   90.00
_cell.angle_beta   90.00
_cell.angle_gamma   90.00
#
_symmetry.space_group_name_H-M   'P 1'
#
loop_
_entity.id
_entity.type
_entity.pdbx_description
1 polymer ?
#
loop_
_entity_poly.entity_id
_entity_poly.type
_entity_poly.pdbx_seq_one_letter_code
_entity_poly.pdbx_strand_id
1 'polypeptide(L)' 'RIANELLSRAGIAINGSAPADIRVKNPDFFKRVLQEGSLGLGESYMDGWWECDRLDMFFSKVLRAGLENQLPHHFKDTL' A
#
# COMPACT_ATOMS: atom_id res chain seq x y z
N ARG A 1 -4.76 5.21 9.81
CA ARG A 1 -4.70 6.68 9.60
C ARG A 1 -3.51 7.06 8.71
N ILE A 2 -2.27 6.72 9.12
CA ILE A 2 -1.04 6.96 8.33
C ILE A 2 -1.11 6.39 6.91
N ALA A 3 -1.52 5.12 6.76
CA ALA A 3 -1.60 4.48 5.44
C ALA A 3 -2.61 5.16 4.49
N ASN A 4 -3.74 5.63 5.01
CA ASN A 4 -4.74 6.35 4.21
C ASN A 4 -4.20 7.71 3.74
N GLU A 5 -3.47 8.42 4.60
CA GLU A 5 -2.84 9.71 4.25
C GLU A 5 -1.75 9.54 3.20
N LEU A 6 -0.92 8.49 3.31
CA LEU A 6 0.10 8.16 2.31
C LEU A 6 -0.54 7.82 0.95
N LEU A 7 -1.52 6.92 0.92
CA LEU A 7 -2.21 6.56 -0.32
C LEU A 7 -2.95 7.75 -0.94
N SER A 8 -3.53 8.63 -0.11
CA SER A 8 -4.18 9.85 -0.57
C SER A 8 -3.19 10.81 -1.26
N ARG A 9 -1.92 10.86 -0.82
CA ARG A 9 -0.87 11.65 -1.51
C ARG A 9 -0.54 11.11 -2.90
N ALA A 10 -0.69 9.80 -3.11
CA ALA A 10 -0.59 9.17 -4.43
C ALA A 10 -1.88 9.24 -5.25
N GLY A 11 -2.94 9.88 -4.72
CA GLY A 11 -4.24 9.94 -5.37
C GLY A 11 -4.88 8.55 -5.51
N ILE A 12 -4.73 7.72 -4.49
CA ILE A 12 -5.31 6.38 -4.34
C ILE A 12 -6.24 6.41 -3.13
N ALA A 13 -7.50 6.04 -3.34
CA ALA A 13 -8.47 5.90 -2.27
C ALA A 13 -8.56 4.44 -1.78
N ILE A 14 -8.80 4.27 -0.48
CA ILE A 14 -9.13 2.97 0.10
C ILE A 14 -10.62 2.72 -0.06
N ASN A 15 -10.97 1.57 -0.62
CA ASN A 15 -12.33 1.18 -1.01
C ASN A 15 -12.98 2.19 -1.97
N GLY A 16 -12.17 2.83 -2.82
CA GLY A 16 -12.65 3.71 -3.88
C GLY A 16 -13.07 2.96 -5.15
N SER A 17 -13.59 3.71 -6.11
CA SER A 17 -14.09 3.18 -7.38
C SER A 17 -13.19 3.47 -8.58
N ALA A 18 -12.08 4.21 -8.39
CA ALA A 18 -11.14 4.44 -9.47
C ALA A 18 -10.34 3.16 -9.77
N PRO A 19 -9.85 2.96 -11.01
CA PRO A 19 -9.16 1.72 -11.38
C PRO A 19 -7.88 1.44 -10.55
N ALA A 20 -7.24 2.48 -10.03
CA ALA A 20 -6.04 2.39 -9.21
C ALA A 20 -6.33 2.36 -7.71
N ASP A 21 -7.60 2.44 -7.31
CA ASP A 21 -8.00 2.35 -5.90
C ASP A 21 -7.88 0.91 -5.41
N ILE A 22 -7.61 0.77 -4.11
CA ILE A 22 -7.46 -0.54 -3.48
C ILE A 22 -8.70 -0.88 -2.67
N ARG A 23 -9.12 -2.14 -2.71
CA ARG A 23 -10.17 -2.66 -1.82
C ARG A 23 -9.50 -3.55 -0.78
N VAL A 24 -9.60 -3.16 0.49
CA VAL A 24 -8.96 -3.89 1.60
C VAL A 24 -9.96 -4.87 2.19
N LYS A 25 -9.64 -6.15 2.10
CA LYS A 25 -10.45 -7.27 2.61
C LYS A 25 -10.04 -7.68 4.01
N ASN A 26 -8.77 -7.45 4.38
CA ASN A 26 -8.23 -7.78 5.70
C ASN A 26 -7.70 -6.52 6.40
N PRO A 27 -8.20 -6.17 7.61
CA PRO A 27 -7.71 -5.01 8.37
C PRO A 27 -6.22 -5.08 8.75
N ASP A 28 -5.64 -6.28 8.85
CA ASP A 28 -4.22 -6.48 9.19
C ASP A 28 -3.26 -6.04 8.07
N PHE A 29 -3.79 -5.80 6.86
CA PHE A 29 -3.05 -5.27 5.71
C PHE A 29 -2.19 -4.06 6.07
N PHE A 30 -2.77 -3.05 6.71
CA PHE A 30 -2.03 -1.82 7.01
C PHE A 30 -0.89 -2.06 7.99
N LYS A 31 -1.08 -2.93 8.96
CA LYS A 31 -0.05 -3.27 9.95
C LYS A 31 1.12 -3.96 9.27
N ARG A 32 0.84 -4.95 8.41
CA ARG A 32 1.86 -5.69 7.67
C ARG A 32 2.65 -4.80 6.73
N VAL A 33 2.00 -3.93 5.95
CA VAL A 33 2.68 -2.99 5.06
C VAL A 33 3.56 -2.01 5.84
N LEU A 34 3.14 -1.56 7.03
CA LEU A 34 3.97 -0.69 7.86
C LEU A 34 5.18 -1.42 8.47
N GLN A 35 5.08 -2.71 8.77
CA GLN A 35 6.16 -3.50 9.35
C GLN A 35 7.16 -4.03 8.31
N GLU A 36 6.65 -4.52 7.17
CA GLU A 36 7.43 -5.23 6.15
C GLU A 36 7.69 -4.37 4.90
N GLY A 37 7.09 -3.18 4.82
CA GLY A 37 7.24 -2.26 3.70
C GLY A 37 6.68 -2.81 2.39
N SER A 38 7.48 -2.72 1.33
CA SER A 38 7.11 -3.19 -0.02
C SER A 38 6.90 -4.70 -0.10
N LEU A 39 7.59 -5.49 0.75
CA LEU A 39 7.42 -6.94 0.77
C LEU A 39 6.03 -7.30 1.32
N GLY A 40 5.66 -6.74 2.47
CA GLY A 40 4.33 -6.95 3.05
C GLY A 40 3.20 -6.47 2.14
N LEU A 41 3.42 -5.43 1.33
CA LEU A 41 2.48 -4.99 0.30
C LEU A 41 2.26 -6.08 -0.78
N GLY A 42 3.34 -6.68 -1.29
CA GLY A 42 3.28 -7.73 -2.30
C GLY A 42 2.73 -9.05 -1.75
N GLU A 43 3.19 -9.49 -0.59
CA GLU A 43 2.75 -10.75 0.01
C GLU A 43 1.28 -10.68 0.45
N SER A 44 0.84 -9.55 1.02
CA SER A 44 -0.59 -9.36 1.34
C SER A 44 -1.48 -9.32 0.10
N TYR A 45 -0.95 -8.93 -1.07
CA TYR A 45 -1.67 -9.06 -2.33
C TYR A 45 -1.81 -10.53 -2.73
N MET A 46 -0.73 -11.31 -2.64
CA MET A 46 -0.75 -12.76 -2.90
C MET A 46 -1.69 -13.51 -1.95
N ASP A 47 -1.75 -13.09 -0.68
CA ASP A 47 -2.66 -13.63 0.34
C ASP A 47 -4.12 -13.16 0.16
N GLY A 48 -4.40 -12.29 -0.82
CA GLY A 48 -5.74 -11.78 -1.10
C GLY A 48 -6.29 -10.82 -0.05
N TRP A 49 -5.43 -10.20 0.76
CA TRP A 49 -5.85 -9.25 1.81
C TRP A 49 -6.34 -7.92 1.23
N TRP A 50 -5.93 -7.61 0.01
CA TRP A 50 -6.41 -6.47 -0.75
C TRP A 50 -6.40 -6.78 -2.24
N GLU A 51 -7.18 -6.02 -2.98
CA GLU A 51 -7.27 -6.13 -4.43
C GLU A 51 -7.30 -4.75 -5.08
N CYS A 52 -6.98 -4.70 -6.37
CA CYS A 52 -7.01 -3.49 -7.19
C CYS A 52 -7.33 -3.91 -8.63
N ASP A 53 -8.15 -3.11 -9.32
CA ASP A 53 -8.54 -3.44 -10.70
C ASP A 53 -7.39 -3.23 -11.69
N ARG A 54 -6.52 -2.25 -11.42
CA ARG A 54 -5.35 -1.89 -12.24
C ARG A 54 -4.11 -1.72 -11.39
N LEU A 55 -3.48 -2.84 -11.02
CA LEU A 55 -2.23 -2.86 -10.27
C LEU A 55 -1.11 -2.05 -10.94
N ASP A 56 -1.04 -2.08 -12.27
CA ASP A 56 -0.06 -1.32 -13.04
C ASP A 56 -0.19 0.20 -12.79
N MET A 57 -1.43 0.70 -12.76
CA MET A 57 -1.72 2.10 -12.46
C MET A 57 -1.46 2.44 -10.99
N PHE A 58 -1.81 1.52 -10.08
CA PHE A 58 -1.53 1.65 -8.66
C PHE A 58 -0.02 1.85 -8.41
N PHE A 59 0.83 0.95 -8.90
CA PHE A 59 2.28 1.06 -8.70
C PHE A 59 2.87 2.28 -9.37
N SER A 60 2.40 2.64 -10.58
CA SER A 60 2.83 3.87 -11.24
C SER A 60 2.55 5.13 -10.40
N LYS A 61 1.37 5.21 -9.77
CA LYS A 61 1.01 6.32 -8.87
C LYS A 61 1.83 6.32 -7.59
N VAL A 62 2.00 5.15 -6.96
CA VAL A 62 2.77 4.99 -5.71
C VAL A 62 4.22 5.42 -5.89
N LEU A 63 4.88 4.92 -6.94
CA LEU A 63 6.29 5.24 -7.25
C LEU A 63 6.44 6.71 -7.64
N ARG A 64 5.49 7.26 -8.42
CA ARG A 64 5.53 8.69 -8.80
C ARG A 64 5.33 9.62 -7.60
N ALA A 65 4.57 9.20 -6.59
CA ALA A 65 4.41 9.92 -5.34
C ALA A 65 5.60 9.74 -4.38
N GLY A 66 6.58 8.87 -4.73
CA GLY A 66 7.75 8.58 -3.91
C GLY A 66 7.39 8.04 -2.54
N LEU A 67 6.30 7.25 -2.44
CA LEU A 67 5.84 6.72 -1.16
C LEU A 67 6.87 5.79 -0.52
N GLU A 68 7.72 5.14 -1.32
CA GLU A 68 8.85 4.35 -0.82
C GLU A 68 9.86 5.18 -0.01
N ASN A 69 9.97 6.48 -0.29
CA ASN A 69 10.88 7.40 0.42
C ASN A 69 10.22 8.08 1.63
N GLN A 70 8.89 7.96 1.75
CA GLN A 70 8.11 8.52 2.85
C GLN A 70 7.82 7.51 3.96
N LEU A 71 7.98 6.22 3.67
CA LEU A 71 8.00 5.20 4.70
C LEU A 71 9.34 5.29 5.43
N PRO A 72 9.37 5.43 6.76
CA PRO A 72 10.61 5.49 7.52
C PRO A 72 11.50 4.30 7.15
N HIS A 73 12.72 4.56 6.68
CA HIS A 73 13.69 3.52 6.30
C HIS A 73 14.11 2.60 7.47
N HIS A 74 13.59 2.83 8.69
CA HIS A 74 14.01 2.21 9.94
C HIS A 74 13.02 1.16 10.47
N PHE A 75 12.44 0.34 9.59
CA PHE A 75 11.67 -0.84 10.02
C PHE A 75 12.40 -2.17 9.79
N LYS A 76 13.67 -2.13 9.35
CA LYS A 76 14.47 -3.34 9.06
C LYS A 76 15.56 -3.72 10.09
N ASP A 77 15.70 -3.02 11.21
CA ASP A 77 16.75 -3.33 12.21
C ASP A 77 16.26 -4.15 13.42
N THR A 78 15.33 -5.09 13.25
CA THR A 78 15.02 -6.03 14.35
C THR A 78 14.54 -7.38 13.83
N LEU A 79 15.49 -8.18 13.32
CA LEU A 79 15.46 -9.63 13.38
C LEU A 79 16.78 -10.12 14.00
#